data_AF-A0A090SMH6-F1
#
_entry.id   AF-A0A090SMH6-F1
#
_cell.length_a   1.000
_cell.length_b   1.000
_cell.length_c   1.000
_cell.angle_alpha   90.00
_cell.angle_beta   90.00
_cell.angle_gamma   90.00
#
_symmetry.space_group_name_H-M   'P 1'
#
loop_
_entity.id
_entity.type
_entity.pdbx_description
1 polymer ?
#
loop_
_entity_poly.entity_id
_entity_poly.type
_entity_poly.pdbx_seq_one_letter_code
_entity_poly.pdbx_strand_id
1 'polypeptide(L)'
;MEIFEHLSFGLSVAMTPTNVLFLLIGALVGMIVGLFPGFGPAAGIAILIPMTFGLAPTTAIIMLSGIYYGSMYGGTITSILINTPGESATVASTLDGYPMAQNGRAGPALVMQAVPLSLAAHWV
;
A
#
# COMPACT_ATOMS: atom_id res chain seq x y z
N MET A 1 7.80 13.93 -29.50
CA MET A 1 7.39 12.52 -29.59
C MET A 1 8.19 11.63 -28.64
N GLU A 2 9.51 11.85 -28.52
CA GLU A 2 10.44 11.24 -27.53
C GLU A 2 9.87 10.97 -26.11
N ILE A 3 9.19 11.93 -25.48
CA ILE A 3 8.61 11.75 -24.12
C ILE A 3 7.61 10.59 -24.06
N PHE A 4 6.75 10.47 -25.07
CA PHE A 4 5.77 9.39 -25.13
C PHE A 4 6.43 8.04 -25.36
N GLU A 5 7.53 8.01 -26.10
CA GLU A 5 8.34 6.80 -26.32
C GLU A 5 9.01 6.35 -25.02
N HIS A 6 9.61 7.26 -24.26
CA HIS A 6 10.19 6.92 -22.95
C HIS A 6 9.15 6.43 -21.93
N LEU A 7 7.97 7.06 -21.88
CA LEU A 7 6.88 6.64 -21.00
C LEU A 7 6.33 5.25 -21.38
N SER A 8 6.08 5.02 -22.67
CA SER A 8 5.60 3.73 -23.17
C SER A 8 6.62 2.62 -22.94
N PHE A 9 7.90 2.90 -23.14
CA PHE A 9 8.98 1.97 -22.82
C PHE A 9 9.02 1.63 -21.32
N GLY A 10 8.99 2.64 -20.44
CA GLY A 10 8.97 2.42 -18.99
C GLY A 10 7.76 1.58 -18.53
N LEU A 11 6.57 1.84 -19.09
CA LEU A 11 5.37 1.05 -18.81
C LEU A 11 5.54 -0.40 -19.28
N SER A 12 6.10 -0.62 -20.47
CA SER A 12 6.35 -1.97 -20.99
C SER A 12 7.27 -2.79 -20.08
N VAL A 13 8.29 -2.15 -19.51
CA VAL A 13 9.21 -2.77 -18.54
C VAL A 13 8.48 -3.07 -17.22
N ALA A 14 7.68 -2.13 -16.71
CA ALA A 14 6.93 -2.31 -15.47
C ALA A 14 5.90 -3.44 -15.57
N MET A 15 5.25 -3.61 -16.73
CA MET A 15 4.25 -4.65 -16.96
C MET A 15 4.84 -6.03 -17.30
N THR A 16 6.17 -6.20 -17.30
CA THR A 16 6.76 -7.53 -17.45
C THR A 16 6.32 -8.46 -16.32
N PRO A 17 6.05 -9.75 -16.58
CA PRO A 17 5.56 -10.67 -15.55
C PRO A 17 6.44 -10.74 -14.31
N THR A 18 7.76 -10.68 -14.49
CA THR A 18 8.74 -10.64 -13.40
C THR A 18 8.53 -9.42 -12.51
N ASN A 19 8.45 -8.22 -13.09
CA ASN A 19 8.29 -6.99 -12.32
C ASN A 19 6.93 -6.92 -11.63
N VAL A 20 5.87 -7.38 -12.28
CA VAL A 20 4.54 -7.47 -11.66
C VAL A 20 4.54 -8.45 -10.49
N LEU A 21 5.22 -9.60 -10.61
CA LEU A 21 5.34 -10.56 -9.51
C LEU A 21 6.07 -9.95 -8.32
N PHE A 22 7.21 -9.28 -8.54
CA PHE A 22 7.95 -8.61 -7.48
C PHE A 22 7.19 -7.43 -6.88
N LEU A 23 6.40 -6.70 -7.68
CA LEU A 23 5.48 -5.67 -7.21
C LEU A 23 4.44 -6.26 -6.26
N LEU A 24 3.81 -7.38 -6.64
CA LEU A 24 2.81 -8.07 -5.82
C LEU A 24 3.41 -8.60 -4.52
N ILE A 25 4.57 -9.24 -4.59
CA ILE A 25 5.31 -9.69 -3.40
C ILE A 25 5.62 -8.50 -2.49
N GLY A 26 6.14 -7.41 -3.07
CA GLY A 26 6.40 -6.17 -2.37
C GLY A 26 5.16 -5.63 -1.67
N ALA A 27 4.01 -5.57 -2.38
CA ALA A 27 2.75 -5.09 -1.83
C ALA A 27 2.23 -5.96 -0.67
N LEU A 28 2.32 -7.29 -0.79
CA LEU A 28 1.90 -8.21 0.28
C LEU A 28 2.80 -8.08 1.52
N VAL A 29 4.11 -8.05 1.33
CA VAL A 29 5.06 -7.85 2.42
C VAL A 29 4.85 -6.47 3.05
N GLY A 30 4.69 -5.44 2.22
CA GLY A 30 4.37 -4.08 2.66
C GLY A 30 3.11 -4.04 3.51
N MET A 31 2.03 -4.71 3.08
CA MET A 31 0.78 -4.78 3.83
C MET A 31 0.98 -5.39 5.21
N ILE A 32 1.69 -6.52 5.30
CA ILE A 32 2.01 -7.16 6.60
C ILE A 32 2.81 -6.21 7.49
N VAL A 33 3.77 -5.50 6.92
CA VAL A 33 4.58 -4.52 7.63
C VAL A 33 3.74 -3.33 8.11
N GLY A 34 2.81 -2.84 7.30
CA GLY A 34 1.88 -1.77 7.66
C GLY A 34 0.89 -2.16 8.76
N LEU A 35 0.65 -3.46 8.97
CA LEU A 35 -0.18 -3.94 10.09
C LEU A 35 0.48 -3.76 11.46
N PHE A 36 1.76 -3.36 11.53
CA PHE A 36 2.38 -3.03 12.81
C PHE A 36 2.05 -1.57 13.18
N PRO A 37 1.29 -1.32 14.27
CA PRO A 37 0.96 0.03 14.69
C PRO A 37 2.21 0.84 15.04
N GLY A 38 2.23 2.13 14.68
CA GLY A 38 3.39 3.01 14.80
C GLY A 38 4.55 2.70 13.84
N PHE A 39 4.39 1.76 12.91
CA PHE A 39 5.42 1.37 11.95
C PHE A 39 5.05 1.83 10.53
N GLY A 40 5.60 2.97 10.11
CA GLY A 40 5.29 3.59 8.83
C GLY A 40 5.99 2.97 7.61
N PRO A 41 5.59 3.33 6.39
CA PRO A 41 6.15 2.85 5.12
C PRO A 41 7.65 3.11 4.98
N ALA A 42 8.13 4.27 5.46
CA ALA A 42 9.55 4.61 5.41
C ALA A 42 10.41 3.62 6.22
N ALA A 43 9.94 3.24 7.42
CA ALA A 43 10.61 2.23 8.24
C ALA A 43 10.57 0.84 7.57
N GLY A 44 9.44 0.49 6.94
CA GLY A 44 9.30 -0.76 6.19
C GLY A 44 10.26 -0.87 5.02
N ILE A 45 10.36 0.18 4.22
CA ILE A 45 11.37 0.25 3.15
C ILE A 45 12.77 0.10 3.74
N ALA A 46 13.11 0.88 4.77
CA ALA A 46 14.45 0.87 5.34
C ALA A 46 14.89 -0.54 5.81
N ILE A 47 13.99 -1.30 6.44
CA ILE A 47 14.25 -2.66 6.90
C ILE A 47 14.35 -3.65 5.73
N LEU A 48 13.58 -3.43 4.66
CA LEU A 48 13.45 -4.39 3.55
C LEU A 48 14.38 -4.10 2.37
N ILE A 49 15.06 -2.95 2.33
CA ILE A 49 16.11 -2.62 1.34
C ILE A 49 17.11 -3.78 1.14
N PRO A 50 17.64 -4.46 2.19
CA PRO A 50 18.59 -5.55 2.00
C PRO A 50 18.05 -6.71 1.16
N MET A 51 16.73 -6.96 1.15
CA MET A 51 16.12 -7.99 0.31
C MET A 51 16.22 -7.67 -1.19
N THR A 52 16.51 -6.42 -1.55
CA THR A 52 16.59 -5.97 -2.94
C THR A 52 18.01 -5.94 -3.51
N PHE A 53 19.04 -6.19 -2.70
CA PHE A 53 20.45 -6.10 -3.14
C PHE A 53 20.85 -7.13 -4.22
N GLY A 54 20.13 -8.25 -4.32
CA GLY A 54 20.33 -9.25 -5.37
C GLY A 54 19.52 -9.02 -6.65
N LEU A 55 18.67 -7.98 -6.68
CA LEU A 55 17.75 -7.73 -7.80
C LEU A 55 18.31 -6.69 -8.77
N ALA A 56 17.86 -6.73 -10.01
CA ALA A 56 18.11 -5.65 -10.96
C ALA A 56 17.53 -4.33 -10.42
N PRO A 57 18.20 -3.17 -10.61
CA PRO A 57 17.75 -1.90 -10.03
C PRO A 57 16.30 -1.54 -10.34
N THR A 58 15.84 -1.80 -11.56
CA THR A 58 14.44 -1.57 -11.96
C THR A 58 13.47 -2.43 -11.15
N THR A 59 13.73 -3.74 -11.04
CA THR A 59 12.90 -4.66 -10.27
C THR A 59 12.93 -4.33 -8.77
N ALA A 60 14.09 -3.94 -8.24
CA ALA A 60 14.24 -3.48 -6.86
C ALA A 60 13.36 -2.26 -6.56
N ILE A 61 13.42 -1.22 -7.40
CA ILE A 61 12.59 -0.01 -7.23
C ILE A 61 11.10 -0.34 -7.31
N ILE A 62 10.71 -1.22 -8.23
CA ILE A 62 9.32 -1.66 -8.37
C ILE A 62 8.86 -2.41 -7.11
N MET A 63 9.67 -3.32 -6.59
CA MET A 63 9.37 -4.05 -5.35
C MET A 63 9.26 -3.12 -4.14
N LEU A 64 10.20 -2.17 -3.98
CA LEU A 64 10.18 -1.18 -2.90
C LEU A 64 8.95 -0.26 -3.00
N SER A 65 8.55 0.09 -4.21
CA SER A 65 7.31 0.83 -4.46
C SER A 65 6.08 0.02 -4.04
N GLY A 66 6.06 -1.29 -4.34
CA GLY A 66 5.05 -2.22 -3.82
C GLY A 66 5.00 -2.22 -2.30
N ILE A 67 6.15 -2.34 -1.63
CA ILE A 67 6.26 -2.30 -0.17
C ILE A 67 5.70 -1.00 0.40
N TYR A 68 6.04 0.14 -0.21
CA TYR A 68 5.56 1.45 0.21
C TYR A 68 4.04 1.53 0.22
N TYR A 69 3.42 1.27 -0.94
CA TYR A 69 1.97 1.39 -1.09
C TYR A 69 1.21 0.28 -0.34
N GLY A 70 1.77 -0.93 -0.26
CA GLY A 70 1.25 -2.00 0.56
C GLY A 70 1.21 -1.61 2.04
N SER A 71 2.29 -1.02 2.56
CA SER A 71 2.38 -0.56 3.94
C SER A 71 1.42 0.58 4.26
N MET A 72 1.23 1.52 3.32
CA MET A 72 0.23 2.59 3.48
C MET A 72 -1.18 2.03 3.68
N TYR A 73 -1.56 1.02 2.90
CA TYR A 73 -2.86 0.36 3.06
C TYR A 73 -2.92 -0.48 4.34
N GLY A 74 -1.87 -1.23 4.65
CA GLY A 74 -1.76 -2.00 5.90
C GLY A 74 -1.95 -1.14 7.15
N GLY A 75 -1.34 0.04 7.19
CA GLY A 75 -1.51 1.00 8.29
C GLY A 75 -2.93 1.55 8.42
N THR A 76 -3.68 1.57 7.33
CA THR A 76 -5.10 1.95 7.37
C THR A 76 -5.95 0.86 8.01
N ILE A 77 -5.59 -0.42 7.83
CA ILE A 77 -6.29 -1.55 8.46
C ILE A 77 -6.21 -1.44 9.99
N THR A 78 -5.03 -1.16 10.55
CA THR A 78 -4.84 -0.98 12.00
C THR A 78 -5.52 0.27 12.53
N SER A 79 -5.48 1.38 11.80
CA SER A 79 -6.25 2.58 12.12
C SER A 79 -7.75 2.29 12.24
N ILE A 80 -8.31 1.55 11.28
CA ILE A 80 -9.75 1.26 11.22
C ILE A 80 -10.16 0.22 12.26
N LEU A 81 -9.41 -0.86 12.44
CA LEU A 81 -9.85 -1.97 13.28
C LEU A 81 -9.57 -1.75 14.77
N ILE A 82 -8.48 -1.07 15.12
CA ILE A 82 -8.00 -0.97 16.51
C ILE A 82 -7.62 0.46 16.93
N ASN A 83 -8.01 1.49 16.17
CA ASN A 83 -7.79 2.91 16.47
C ASN A 83 -6.33 3.28 16.79
N THR A 84 -5.38 2.57 16.19
CA THR A 84 -3.95 2.80 16.43
C THR A 84 -3.24 3.06 15.11
N PRO A 85 -3.04 4.35 14.75
CA PRO A 85 -2.49 4.71 13.45
C PRO A 85 -1.00 4.37 13.35
N GLY A 86 -0.59 3.88 12.18
CA GLY A 86 0.81 3.64 11.82
C GLY A 86 1.56 4.90 11.41
N GLU A 87 0.84 5.87 10.83
CA GLU A 87 1.40 7.12 10.30
C GLU A 87 0.36 8.24 10.31
N SER A 88 0.83 9.49 10.26
CA SER A 88 -0.01 10.71 10.28
C SER A 88 -1.10 10.71 9.20
N ALA A 89 -0.82 10.18 8.01
CA ALA A 89 -1.78 10.09 6.91
C ALA A 89 -2.99 9.19 7.22
N THR A 90 -2.82 8.21 8.12
CA THR A 90 -3.86 7.22 8.48
C THR A 90 -4.65 7.58 9.74
N VAL A 91 -4.33 8.71 10.38
CA VAL A 91 -5.05 9.20 11.56
C VAL A 91 -6.49 9.59 11.20
N ALA A 92 -6.69 10.23 10.05
CA ALA A 92 -8.04 10.59 9.60
C ALA A 92 -8.94 9.34 9.44
N SER A 93 -8.36 8.20 9.04
CA SER A 93 -9.09 6.93 8.90
C SER A 93 -9.60 6.38 10.24
N THR A 94 -9.00 6.78 11.38
CA THR A 94 -9.51 6.37 12.68
C THR A 94 -10.76 7.15 13.09
N LEU A 95 -10.94 8.37 12.59
CA LEU A 95 -12.09 9.22 12.94
C LEU A 95 -13.39 8.66 12.37
N ASP A 96 -13.37 8.22 11.11
CA ASP A 96 -14.56 7.71 10.43
C ASP A 96 -14.62 6.17 10.43
N GLY A 97 -13.48 5.51 10.19
CA GLY A 97 -13.44 4.07 9.99
C GLY A 97 -13.52 3.26 11.28
N TYR A 98 -12.93 3.72 12.39
CA TYR A 98 -13.02 3.00 13.66
C TYR A 98 -14.45 2.94 14.23
N PRO A 99 -15.24 4.04 14.25
CA PRO A 99 -16.66 3.95 14.59
C PRO A 99 -17.45 3.01 13.68
N MET A 100 -17.15 2.98 12.37
CA MET A 100 -17.78 2.02 11.46
C MET A 100 -17.43 0.57 11.81
N ALA A 101 -16.15 0.29 12.13
CA ALA A 101 -15.71 -1.04 12.55
C ALA A 101 -16.38 -1.48 13.86
N GLN A 102 -16.52 -0.58 14.85
CA GLN A 102 -17.22 -0.85 16.10
C GLN A 102 -18.71 -1.19 15.89
N ASN A 103 -19.34 -0.62 14.86
CA ASN A 103 -20.71 -0.94 14.46
C ASN A 103 -20.82 -2.21 13.59
N GLY A 104 -19.78 -3.05 13.53
CA GLY A 104 -19.77 -4.27 12.72
C GLY A 104 -19.58 -4.03 11.21
N ARG A 105 -19.30 -2.80 10.79
CA ARG A 105 -19.12 -2.40 9.38
C ARG A 105 -17.65 -2.26 8.99
N ALA A 106 -16.80 -3.14 9.53
CA ALA A 106 -15.36 -3.12 9.25
C ALA A 106 -15.03 -3.35 7.77
N GLY A 107 -15.70 -4.31 7.11
CA GLY A 107 -15.49 -4.58 5.69
C GLY A 107 -15.72 -3.35 4.79
N PRO A 108 -16.90 -2.71 4.86
CA PRO A 108 -17.17 -1.46 4.14
C PRO A 108 -16.15 -0.34 4.43
N ALA A 109 -15.75 -0.16 5.69
CA ALA A 109 -14.76 0.84 6.07
C ALA A 109 -13.38 0.58 5.41
N LEU A 110 -12.94 -0.67 5.38
CA LEU A 110 -11.67 -1.06 4.74
C LEU A 110 -11.70 -0.91 3.21
N VAL A 111 -12.85 -1.19 2.58
CA VAL A 111 -13.04 -1.04 1.12
C VAL A 111 -13.06 0.43 0.72
N MET A 112 -13.70 1.30 1.52
CA MET A 112 -13.77 2.74 1.27
C MET A 112 -12.39 3.39 1.22
N GLN A 113 -11.45 2.92 2.05
CA GLN A 113 -10.06 3.38 2.02
C GLN A 113 -9.21 2.72 0.91
N ALA A 114 -9.54 1.50 0.49
CA ALA A 114 -8.81 0.79 -0.56
C ALA A 114 -9.08 1.35 -1.96
N VAL A 115 -10.30 1.85 -2.18
CA VAL A 115 -10.80 2.17 -3.50
C VAL A 115 -11.27 3.64 -3.53
N PRO A 116 -10.59 4.55 -4.26
CA PRO A 116 -10.99 5.96 -4.41
C PRO A 116 -12.31 6.19 -5.19
N LEU A 117 -13.15 5.16 -5.30
CA LEU A 117 -14.29 5.15 -6.19
C LEU A 117 -15.53 5.53 -5.37
N SER A 118 -16.30 6.48 -5.89
CA SER A 118 -17.64 6.88 -5.42
C SER A 118 -18.61 5.70 -5.20
N LEU A 119 -18.24 4.50 -5.66
CA LEU A 119 -18.89 3.24 -5.39
C LEU A 119 -18.75 2.75 -3.93
N ALA A 120 -17.84 3.25 -3.09
CA ALA A 120 -17.87 2.91 -1.68
C ALA A 120 -19.02 3.62 -0.93
N ALA A 121 -19.40 4.82 -1.40
CA ALA A 121 -20.35 5.69 -0.72
C ALA A 121 -21.80 5.16 -0.70
N HIS A 122 -22.16 4.21 -1.58
CA HIS A 122 -23.50 3.60 -1.57
C HIS A 122 -23.61 2.39 -0.63
N TRP A 123 -22.51 1.94 -0.03
CA TRP A 123 -22.48 0.89 1.00
C TRP A 123 -22.38 1.46 2.42
N VAL A 124 -22.40 2.79 2.58
CA VAL A 124 -22.40 3.55 3.85
C VAL A 124 -23.81 3.99 4.20
#